data_AF-X1B2U3-F1
#
_entry.id   AF-X1B2U3-F1
#
_cell.length_a   1.000
_cell.length_b   1.000
_cell.length_c   1.000
_cell.angle_alpha   90.00
_cell.angle_beta   90.00
_cell.angle_gamma   90.00
#
_symmetry.space_group_name_H-M   'P 1'
#
loop_
_entity.id
_entity.type
_entity.pdbx_description
1 polymer ?
#
loop_
_entity_poly.entity_id
_entity_poly.type
_entity_poly.pdbx_seq_one_letter_code
_entity_poly.pdbx_strand_id
1 'polypeptide(L)'
;MLKSYGVPIERLNKGKPIIAPRDNWWENGVTNNAAAFYLERSATNDSIIKKLISQENLDDPKLENGVVAVHYRALPRKAPSKQHSRSYIGLALFTPEVELLKRYREPVILPSEVKS
;
A
#
# COMPACT_ATOMS: atom_id res chain seq x y z
N MET A 1 20.02 17.16 -20.42
CA MET A 1 19.13 16.43 -21.35
C MET A 1 19.23 14.94 -20.98
N LEU A 2 18.12 14.26 -20.68
CA LEU A 2 18.15 12.83 -20.34
C LEU A 2 18.50 12.02 -21.60
N LYS A 3 19.47 11.10 -21.49
CA LYS A 3 19.87 10.22 -22.59
C LYS A 3 18.81 9.15 -22.80
N SER A 4 18.27 9.05 -24.02
CA SER A 4 17.41 7.93 -24.44
C SER A 4 18.29 6.70 -24.67
N TYR A 5 17.92 5.56 -24.08
CA TYR A 5 18.64 4.29 -24.22
C TYR A 5 17.98 3.34 -25.23
N GLY A 6 16.97 3.80 -25.99
CA GLY A 6 16.29 2.98 -27.01
C GLY A 6 15.45 1.83 -26.47
N VAL A 7 15.24 1.76 -25.15
CA VAL A 7 14.36 0.76 -24.52
C VAL A 7 12.92 1.27 -24.61
N PRO A 8 11.97 0.49 -25.17
CA PRO A 8 10.56 0.87 -25.17
C PRO A 8 10.07 0.97 -23.72
N ILE A 9 9.59 2.15 -23.32
CA ILE A 9 8.99 2.37 -21.99
C ILE A 9 7.49 2.30 -22.14
N GLU A 10 6.88 1.28 -21.56
CA GLU A 10 5.43 1.20 -21.40
C GLU A 10 5.01 1.76 -20.03
N ARG A 11 4.06 2.70 -20.02
CA ARG A 11 3.51 3.26 -18.78
C ARG A 11 2.26 2.50 -18.36
N LEU A 12 2.42 1.59 -17.41
CA LEU A 12 1.30 0.91 -16.75
C LEU A 12 0.45 1.92 -15.94
N ASN A 13 -0.82 1.58 -15.72
CA ASN A 13 -1.80 2.43 -15.01
C ASN A 13 -1.88 3.89 -15.55
N LYS A 14 -1.75 4.07 -16.87
CA LYS A 14 -1.72 5.39 -17.54
C LYS A 14 -0.61 6.30 -16.98
N GLY A 15 0.45 5.73 -16.43
CA GLY A 15 1.54 6.46 -15.77
C GLY A 15 1.19 7.04 -14.39
N LYS A 16 0.02 6.72 -13.82
CA LYS A 16 -0.37 7.15 -12.49
C LYS A 16 0.23 6.24 -11.42
N PRO A 17 0.76 6.79 -10.31
CA PRO A 17 1.22 5.97 -9.20
C PRO A 17 0.04 5.22 -8.58
N ILE A 18 0.22 3.93 -8.30
CA ILE A 18 -0.80 3.08 -7.69
C ILE A 18 -1.04 3.45 -6.22
N ILE A 19 0.01 3.98 -5.57
CA ILE A 19 -0.05 4.58 -4.24
C ILE A 19 0.46 6.02 -4.36
N ALA A 20 -0.40 6.95 -3.99
CA ALA A 20 -0.04 8.34 -3.76
C ALA A 20 -0.32 8.70 -2.29
N PRO A 21 0.44 9.61 -1.69
CA PRO A 21 0.16 10.13 -0.35
C PRO A 21 -1.25 10.72 -0.25
N ARG A 22 -1.90 10.55 0.90
CA ARG A 22 -3.15 11.23 1.28
C ARG A 22 -2.87 12.23 2.41
N ASP A 23 -3.85 13.08 2.74
CA ASP A 23 -3.77 14.02 3.89
C ASP A 23 -3.89 13.33 5.27
N ASN A 24 -3.40 12.08 5.37
CA ASN A 24 -3.29 11.40 6.65
C ASN A 24 -2.15 12.00 7.47
N TRP A 25 -2.30 12.08 8.80
CA TRP A 25 -1.32 12.70 9.69
C TRP A 25 0.09 12.08 9.59
N TRP A 26 0.16 10.80 9.20
CA TRP A 26 1.35 9.98 9.07
C TRP A 26 1.90 9.89 7.63
N GLU A 27 1.32 10.63 6.68
CA GLU A 27 1.74 10.67 5.27
C GLU A 27 2.12 12.10 4.82
N ASN A 28 3.41 12.37 4.60
CA ASN A 28 3.93 13.73 4.35
C ASN A 28 4.07 14.13 2.89
N GLY A 29 3.37 13.45 1.99
CA GLY A 29 3.52 13.69 0.56
C GLY A 29 4.56 12.80 -0.13
N VAL A 30 5.14 11.82 0.56
CA VAL A 30 5.97 10.78 -0.08
C VAL A 30 5.59 9.38 0.42
N THR A 31 5.48 8.43 -0.51
CA THR A 31 5.27 7.00 -0.24
C THR A 31 6.38 6.21 -0.90
N ASN A 32 7.21 5.55 -0.09
CA ASN A 32 8.46 4.91 -0.55
C ASN A 32 8.47 3.43 -0.15
N ASN A 33 9.45 2.68 -0.65
CA ASN A 33 9.76 1.31 -0.24
C ASN A 33 8.53 0.39 -0.19
N ALA A 34 7.72 0.43 -1.25
CA ALA A 34 6.53 -0.40 -1.32
C ALA A 34 6.89 -1.87 -1.58
N ALA A 35 6.17 -2.78 -0.92
CA ALA A 35 6.21 -4.22 -1.19
C ALA A 35 4.78 -4.69 -1.48
N ALA A 36 4.63 -5.52 -2.51
CA ALA A 36 3.35 -6.05 -2.94
C ALA A 36 3.32 -7.57 -2.80
N PHE A 37 2.22 -8.11 -2.29
CA PHE A 37 1.96 -9.54 -2.16
C PHE A 37 0.64 -9.85 -2.88
N TYR A 38 0.67 -10.81 -3.78
CA TYR A 38 -0.53 -11.30 -4.44
C TYR A 38 -1.08 -12.50 -3.67
N LEU A 39 -2.36 -12.40 -3.30
CA LEU A 39 -3.13 -13.45 -2.63
C LEU A 39 -4.20 -13.92 -3.60
N GLU A 40 -3.92 -14.98 -4.34
CA GLU A 40 -4.92 -15.66 -5.17
C GLU A 40 -6.03 -16.28 -4.29
N ARG A 41 -7.23 -16.44 -4.85
CA ARG A 41 -8.34 -17.11 -4.17
C ARG A 41 -8.02 -18.58 -3.90
N SER A 42 -8.14 -18.98 -2.64
CA SER A 42 -7.96 -20.36 -2.19
C SER A 42 -8.53 -20.51 -0.79
N ALA A 43 -8.86 -21.72 -0.33
CA ALA A 43 -9.38 -21.91 1.03
C ALA A 43 -8.47 -21.30 2.12
N THR A 44 -7.14 -21.37 1.94
CA THR A 44 -6.16 -20.79 2.86
C THR A 44 -6.17 -19.26 2.78
N ASN A 45 -6.03 -18.69 1.58
CA ASN A 45 -5.93 -17.25 1.40
C ASN A 45 -7.25 -16.52 1.64
N ASP A 46 -8.39 -17.15 1.38
CA ASP A 46 -9.72 -16.56 1.58
C ASP A 46 -9.91 -16.13 3.04
N SER A 47 -9.40 -16.92 4.00
CA SER A 47 -9.43 -16.54 5.42
C SER A 47 -8.60 -15.29 5.73
N ILE A 48 -7.48 -15.08 5.02
CA ILE A 48 -6.61 -13.92 5.14
C ILE A 48 -7.27 -12.72 4.46
N ILE A 49 -7.76 -12.91 3.23
CA ILE A 49 -8.44 -11.89 2.43
C ILE A 49 -9.62 -11.31 3.20
N LYS A 50 -10.49 -12.16 3.77
CA LYS A 50 -11.63 -11.74 4.62
C LYS A 50 -11.21 -10.78 5.73
N LYS A 51 -10.14 -11.11 6.45
CA LYS A 51 -9.58 -10.27 7.53
C LYS A 51 -9.04 -8.94 7.00
N LEU A 52 -8.31 -8.96 5.88
CA LEU A 52 -7.73 -7.77 5.25
C LEU A 52 -8.82 -6.81 4.74
N ILE A 53 -9.83 -7.31 4.04
CA ILE A 53 -10.92 -6.46 3.53
C ILE A 53 -11.93 -6.12 4.63
N SER A 54 -11.94 -6.86 5.74
CA SER A 54 -12.91 -6.76 6.84
C SER A 54 -14.33 -7.09 6.39
N GLN A 55 -14.47 -8.19 5.63
CA GLN A 55 -15.75 -8.75 5.19
C GLN A 55 -15.73 -10.26 5.37
N GLU A 56 -16.86 -10.82 5.81
CA GLU A 56 -17.00 -12.27 6.00
C GLU A 56 -17.28 -13.03 4.69
N ASN A 57 -17.81 -12.33 3.69
CA ASN A 57 -18.14 -12.86 2.38
C ASN A 57 -17.20 -12.30 1.30
N LEU A 58 -16.81 -13.15 0.33
CA LEU A 58 -15.92 -12.84 -0.79
C LEU A 58 -16.62 -12.98 -2.16
N ASP A 59 -17.96 -12.88 -2.19
CA ASP A 59 -18.77 -12.97 -3.41
C ASP A 59 -18.72 -11.70 -4.27
N ASP A 60 -18.02 -10.65 -3.84
CA ASP A 60 -17.78 -9.48 -4.69
C ASP A 60 -16.98 -9.90 -5.94
N PRO A 61 -17.51 -9.68 -7.16
CA PRO A 61 -16.81 -10.02 -8.40
C PRO A 61 -15.39 -9.44 -8.50
N LYS A 62 -15.12 -8.31 -7.84
CA LYS A 62 -13.77 -7.71 -7.82
C LYS A 62 -12.73 -8.57 -7.10
N LEU A 63 -13.17 -9.55 -6.31
CA LEU A 63 -12.32 -10.46 -5.55
C LEU A 63 -12.15 -11.82 -6.24
N GLU A 64 -12.70 -12.01 -7.44
CA GLU A 64 -12.64 -13.30 -8.15
C GLU A 64 -11.19 -13.74 -8.41
N ASN A 65 -10.33 -12.78 -8.75
CA ASN A 65 -8.91 -13.00 -9.04
C ASN A 65 -8.03 -12.71 -7.81
N GLY A 66 -8.60 -12.68 -6.61
CA GLY A 66 -7.84 -12.45 -5.37
C GLY A 66 -7.51 -10.98 -5.12
N VAL A 67 -6.48 -10.73 -4.31
CA VAL A 67 -6.13 -9.40 -3.80
C VAL A 67 -4.63 -9.18 -3.85
N VAL A 68 -4.21 -7.99 -4.27
CA VAL A 68 -2.84 -7.50 -4.11
C VAL A 68 -2.76 -6.62 -2.87
N ALA A 69 -2.04 -7.08 -1.85
CA ALA A 69 -1.75 -6.33 -0.64
C ALA A 69 -0.44 -5.55 -0.81
N VAL A 70 -0.51 -4.22 -0.69
CA VAL A 70 0.64 -3.32 -0.81
C VAL A 70 0.94 -2.69 0.54
N HIS A 71 2.10 -3.01 1.09
CA HIS A 71 2.69 -2.26 2.19
C HIS A 71 3.52 -1.12 1.64
N TYR A 72 3.43 0.07 2.25
CA TYR A 72 4.21 1.22 1.83
C TYR A 72 4.68 2.04 3.01
N ARG A 73 5.90 2.58 2.91
CA ARG A 73 6.50 3.42 3.93
C ARG A 73 6.05 4.86 3.73
N ALA A 74 5.62 5.50 4.81
CA ALA A 74 5.34 6.93 4.84
C ALA A 74 5.99 7.60 6.06
N LEU A 75 6.09 8.92 6.01
CA LEU A 75 6.63 9.76 7.08
C LEU A 75 5.57 10.81 7.46
N PRO A 76 5.47 11.22 8.73
CA PRO A 76 4.55 12.27 9.13
C PRO A 76 5.05 13.64 8.65
N ARG A 77 4.12 14.57 8.36
CA ARG A 77 4.47 15.91 7.84
C ARG A 77 5.17 16.78 8.87
N LYS A 78 4.85 16.57 10.14
CA LYS A 78 5.52 17.17 11.29
C LYS A 78 6.08 16.05 12.15
N ALA A 79 7.38 16.07 12.40
CA ALA A 79 7.98 15.15 13.36
C ALA A 79 7.63 15.62 14.78
N PRO A 80 7.03 14.78 15.65
CA PRO A 80 6.97 15.09 17.07
C PRO A 80 8.41 15.14 17.59
N SER A 81 8.84 16.35 17.98
CA SER A 81 10.09 16.72 18.67
C SER A 81 11.24 15.69 18.71
N LYS A 82 12.41 16.05 18.16
CA LYS A 82 13.72 15.36 18.27
C LYS A 82 13.79 13.90 17.77
N GLN A 83 12.70 13.27 17.37
CA GLN A 83 12.76 11.97 16.70
C GLN A 83 13.04 12.19 15.21
N HIS A 84 14.19 11.71 14.73
CA HIS A 84 14.41 11.46 13.30
C HIS A 84 13.15 10.82 12.72
N SER A 85 12.66 11.35 11.60
CA SER A 85 11.38 11.03 10.96
C SER A 85 11.08 9.52 11.00
N ARG A 86 10.37 9.09 12.04
CA ARG A 86 10.06 7.68 12.23
C ARG A 86 9.07 7.27 11.15
N SER A 87 9.32 6.10 10.59
CA SER A 87 8.56 5.61 9.46
C SER A 87 7.39 4.76 9.89
N TYR A 88 6.27 4.99 9.25
CA TYR A 88 5.03 4.27 9.44
C TYR A 88 4.80 3.39 8.21
N ILE A 89 4.22 2.21 8.41
CA ILE A 89 3.89 1.32 7.29
C ILE A 89 2.38 1.32 7.11
N GLY A 90 1.96 1.76 5.93
CA GLY A 90 0.59 1.68 5.45
C GLY A 90 0.26 0.35 4.81
N LEU A 91 -1.03 0.08 4.70
CA LEU A 91 -1.57 -1.05 3.92
C LEU A 91 -2.67 -0.56 2.99
N ALA A 92 -2.56 -0.94 1.72
CA ALA A 92 -3.60 -0.79 0.71
C ALA A 92 -3.82 -2.11 -0.01
N LEU A 93 -5.06 -2.37 -0.39
CA LEU A 93 -5.50 -3.58 -1.06
C LEU A 93 -6.05 -3.21 -2.42
N PHE A 94 -5.63 -3.94 -3.44
CA PHE A 94 -6.05 -3.74 -4.83
C PHE A 94 -6.50 -5.06 -5.45
N THR A 95 -7.23 -4.96 -6.56
CA THR A 95 -7.34 -6.06 -7.52
C THR A 95 -5.99 -6.24 -8.25
N PRO A 96 -5.77 -7.37 -8.95
CA PRO A 96 -4.60 -7.55 -9.82
C PRO A 96 -4.46 -6.47 -10.91
N GLU A 97 -5.59 -5.89 -11.33
CA GLU A 97 -5.69 -4.80 -12.31
C GLU A 97 -5.45 -3.42 -11.68
N VAL A 98 -5.03 -3.38 -10.41
CA VAL A 98 -4.70 -2.17 -9.66
C VAL A 98 -5.91 -1.28 -9.34
N GLU A 99 -7.11 -1.86 -9.28
CA GLU A 99 -8.27 -1.16 -8.74
C GLU A 99 -8.21 -1.14 -7.22
N LEU A 100 -8.36 0.02 -6.59
CA LEU A 100 -8.31 0.13 -5.12
C LEU A 100 -9.54 -0.51 -4.48
N LEU A 101 -9.34 -1.55 -3.69
CA LEU A 101 -10.36 -2.19 -2.86
C LEU A 101 -10.49 -1.50 -1.51
N LYS A 102 -9.36 -1.28 -0.84
CA LYS A 102 -9.31 -0.69 0.50
C LYS A 102 -7.97 -0.03 0.75
N ARG A 103 -7.97 1.05 1.52
CA ARG A 103 -6.75 1.63 2.08
C ARG A 103 -6.98 1.98 3.54
N TYR A 104 -6.10 1.46 4.40
CA TYR A 104 -6.20 1.69 5.83
C TYR A 104 -5.92 3.16 6.15
N ARG A 105 -6.74 3.74 7.03
CA ARG A 105 -6.60 5.14 7.46
C ARG A 105 -5.42 5.33 8.41
N GLU A 106 -5.21 4.35 9.30
CA GLU A 106 -4.11 4.32 10.25
C GLU A 106 -3.01 3.35 9.74
N PRO A 107 -1.74 3.58 10.11
CA PRO A 107 -0.67 2.67 9.74
C PRO A 107 -0.82 1.32 10.44
N VAL A 108 -0.46 0.24 9.73
CA VAL A 108 -0.51 -1.13 10.26
C VAL A 108 0.76 -1.50 11.04
N ILE A 109 1.86 -0.75 10.85
CA ILE A 109 3.06 -0.87 11.67
C ILE A 109 3.48 0.52 12.13
N LEU A 110 3.57 0.67 13.46
CA LEU A 110 4.07 1.84 14.13
C LEU A 110 5.58 1.68 14.37
N PRO A 111 6.35 2.77 14.33
CA PRO A 111 7.74 2.72 14.73
C PRO A 111 7.82 2.43 16.23
N SER A 112 8.74 1.53 16.63
CA SER A 112 8.92 1.18 18.04
C SER A 112 9.34 2.37 18.88
N GLU A 113 8.93 2.37 20.15
CA GLU A 113 9.47 3.29 21.15
C GLU A 113 10.94 2.96 21.40
N VAL A 114 11.83 3.91 21.15
CA VAL A 114 13.19 3.84 21.66
C VAL A 114 13.09 4.00 23.18
N LYS A 115 13.37 2.93 23.93
CA LYS A 115 13.59 3.03 25.37
C LYS A 115 14.76 3.99 25.58
N SER A 116 14.48 5.14 26.18
CA SER A 116 15.47 6.13 26.61
C SER A 116 16.25 5.63 27.82
#